data_AF-A0A6G0ZCE7-F1
#
_entry.id   AF-A0A6G0ZCE7-F1
#
_cell.length_a   1.000
_cell.length_b   1.000
_cell.length_c   1.000
_cell.angle_alpha   90.00
_cell.angle_beta   90.00
_cell.angle_gamma   90.00
#
_symmetry.space_group_name_H-M   'P 1'
#
loop_
_entity.id
_entity.type
_entity.pdbx_description
1 polymer ?
#
loop_
_entity_poly.entity_id
_entity_poly.type
_entity_poly.pdbx_seq_one_letter_code
_entity_poly.pdbx_strand_id
1 'polypeptide(L)'
;MAAKSALSFRCCITQCLNKNKDINIISYAWIPGHCNIDGNEQADTAGKLAHSSPNSLTLPLFTYNDVKRVIEKDTVLQCQKEWNEMSTKLNEVKKSVQPYLFPANTTRKHETSINRLRIGHTLSFNEERRPPNMLLSWSTPHCLNSSH
;
A
#
# COMPACT_ATOMS: atom_id res chain seq x y z
N MET A 1 3.43 11.54 -9.68
CA MET A 1 2.52 12.59 -10.18
C MET A 1 2.58 12.76 -11.71
N ALA A 2 3.73 12.54 -12.37
CA ALA A 2 3.89 12.69 -13.82
C ALA A 2 3.20 11.63 -14.72
N ALA A 3 2.91 10.43 -14.21
CA ALA A 3 2.37 9.35 -15.05
C ALA A 3 0.87 9.48 -15.38
N LYS A 4 0.06 10.05 -14.46
CA LYS A 4 -1.40 10.21 -14.67
C LYS A 4 -1.75 11.49 -15.44
N SER A 5 -0.93 12.54 -15.33
CA SER A 5 -1.02 13.67 -16.27
C SER A 5 -0.76 13.18 -17.69
N ALA A 6 0.29 12.36 -17.92
CA ALA A 6 0.58 11.81 -19.24
C ALA A 6 -0.59 10.99 -19.86
N LEU A 7 -1.32 10.19 -19.07
CA LEU A 7 -2.48 9.43 -19.57
C LEU A 7 -3.68 10.34 -19.93
N SER A 8 -3.98 11.35 -19.12
CA SER A 8 -5.03 12.34 -19.42
C SER A 8 -4.70 13.18 -20.65
N PHE A 9 -3.43 13.64 -20.75
CA PHE A 9 -2.93 14.34 -21.93
C PHE A 9 -2.97 13.46 -23.18
N ARG A 10 -2.54 12.19 -23.10
CA ARG A 10 -2.57 11.25 -24.25
C ARG A 10 -3.99 10.98 -24.74
N CYS A 11 -4.95 10.83 -23.83
CA CYS A 11 -6.36 10.63 -24.19
C CYS A 11 -6.95 11.87 -24.87
N CYS A 12 -6.71 13.06 -24.32
CA CYS A 12 -7.18 14.32 -24.86
C CYS A 12 -6.61 14.59 -26.26
N ILE A 13 -5.30 14.40 -26.45
CA ILE A 13 -4.63 14.54 -27.76
C ILE A 13 -5.23 13.58 -28.79
N THR A 14 -5.45 12.31 -28.42
CA THR A 14 -6.06 11.30 -29.30
C THR A 14 -7.49 11.69 -29.68
N GLN A 15 -8.26 12.25 -28.75
CA GLN A 15 -9.64 12.69 -29.00
C GLN A 15 -9.72 13.94 -29.89
N CYS A 16 -8.78 14.88 -29.75
CA CYS A 16 -8.65 16.05 -30.62
C CYS A 16 -8.25 15.67 -32.05
N LEU A 17 -7.29 14.75 -32.20
CA LEU A 17 -6.88 14.19 -33.49
C LEU A 17 -8.04 13.51 -34.23
N ASN A 18 -8.87 12.75 -33.51
CA ASN A 18 -10.01 12.04 -34.09
C ASN A 18 -11.15 12.97 -34.54
N LYS A 19 -11.26 14.18 -33.97
CA LYS A 19 -12.28 15.17 -34.33
C LYS A 19 -11.94 15.98 -35.58
N ASN A 20 -10.65 16.12 -35.91
CA ASN A 20 -10.17 16.87 -37.07
C ASN A 20 -9.35 15.96 -38.01
N LYS A 21 -10.04 14.99 -38.63
CA LYS A 21 -9.41 14.00 -39.54
C LYS A 21 -8.75 14.61 -40.77
N ASP A 22 -9.09 15.86 -41.11
CA ASP A 22 -8.56 16.58 -42.28
C ASP A 22 -7.26 17.34 -41.97
N ILE A 23 -6.83 17.38 -40.71
CA ILE A 23 -5.56 18.02 -40.29
C ILE A 23 -4.46 16.96 -40.24
N ASN A 24 -3.61 16.95 -41.26
CA ASN A 24 -2.52 15.97 -41.39
C ASN A 24 -1.24 16.34 -40.61
N ILE A 25 -1.12 17.58 -40.11
CA ILE A 25 0.08 18.05 -39.40
C ILE A 25 -0.33 18.85 -38.16
N ILE A 26 0.13 18.40 -36.99
CA ILE A 26 0.02 19.12 -35.71
C ILE A 26 1.41 19.45 -35.22
N SER A 27 1.67 20.73 -34.96
CA SER A 27 2.92 21.22 -34.37
C SER A 27 2.70 21.61 -32.91
N TYR A 28 3.62 21.20 -32.04
CA TYR A 28 3.61 21.57 -30.62
C TYR A 28 4.62 22.69 -30.39
N ALA A 29 4.19 23.76 -29.73
CA ALA A 29 5.05 24.85 -29.30
C ALA A 29 4.86 25.07 -27.79
N TRP A 30 5.96 25.33 -27.09
CA TRP A 30 5.89 25.77 -25.70
C TRP A 30 5.74 27.28 -25.67
N ILE A 31 4.69 27.76 -24.99
CA ILE A 31 4.42 29.18 -24.80
C ILE A 31 4.67 29.48 -23.31
N PRO A 32 5.48 30.49 -22.97
CA PRO A 32 5.63 30.89 -21.58
C PRO A 32 4.29 31.44 -21.04
N GLY A 33 4.01 31.19 -19.76
CA GLY A 33 2.81 31.76 -19.12
C GLY A 33 2.86 33.28 -19.09
N HIS A 34 1.70 33.93 -19.14
CA HIS A 34 1.56 35.39 -19.00
C HIS A 34 2.32 36.21 -20.05
N CYS A 35 2.35 35.72 -21.30
CA CYS A 35 2.97 36.42 -22.41
C CYS A 35 2.04 37.43 -23.12
N ASN A 36 0.84 37.68 -22.58
CA ASN A 36 -0.19 38.52 -23.20
C ASN A 36 -0.56 38.07 -24.63
N ILE A 37 -0.47 36.77 -24.90
CA ILE A 37 -0.97 36.18 -26.14
C ILE A 37 -2.43 35.85 -25.91
N ASP A 38 -3.34 36.57 -26.56
CA ASP A 38 -4.79 36.50 -26.29
C ASP A 38 -5.32 35.06 -26.23
N GLY A 39 -4.94 34.20 -27.19
CA GLY A 39 -5.37 32.79 -27.20
C GLY A 39 -4.84 31.96 -26.02
N ASN A 40 -3.63 32.26 -25.54
CA ASN A 40 -3.04 31.60 -24.38
C ASN A 40 -3.70 32.07 -23.07
N GLU A 41 -3.95 33.38 -22.94
CA GLU A 41 -4.62 33.95 -21.77
C GLU A 41 -6.09 33.49 -21.68
N GLN A 42 -6.78 33.35 -22.82
CA GLN A 42 -8.12 32.77 -22.87
C GLN A 42 -8.12 31.31 -22.40
N ALA A 43 -7.15 30.51 -22.84
CA ALA A 43 -7.01 29.12 -22.41
C ALA A 43 -6.71 29.02 -20.90
N ASP A 44 -5.81 29.85 -20.38
CA ASP A 44 -5.48 29.91 -18.95
C ASP A 44 -6.70 30.34 -18.11
N THR A 45 -7.42 31.37 -18.57
CA THR A 45 -8.66 31.83 -17.92
C THR A 45 -9.73 30.73 -17.89
N ALA A 46 -9.92 30.02 -19.01
CA ALA A 46 -10.85 28.89 -19.07
C ALA A 46 -10.45 27.75 -18.11
N GLY A 47 -9.15 27.45 -18.00
CA GLY A 47 -8.63 26.50 -17.04
C GLY A 47 -8.92 26.89 -15.58
N LYS A 48 -8.70 28.16 -15.24
CA LYS A 48 -9.01 28.72 -13.91
C LYS A 48 -10.51 28.65 -13.59
N LEU A 49 -11.37 29.03 -14.52
CA LEU A 49 -12.82 28.97 -14.35
C LEU A 49 -13.33 27.53 -14.17
N ALA A 50 -12.79 26.59 -14.95
CA ALA A 50 -13.12 25.18 -14.81
C ALA A 50 -12.71 24.63 -13.44
N HIS A 51 -11.55 25.03 -12.93
CA HIS A 51 -11.07 24.64 -11.60
C HIS A 51 -11.95 25.22 -10.48
N SER A 52 -12.36 26.48 -10.59
CA SER A 52 -13.22 27.14 -9.60
C SER A 52 -14.72 26.79 -9.73
N SER A 53 -15.09 25.96 -10.70
CA SER A 53 -16.48 25.58 -10.94
C SER A 53 -17.03 24.73 -9.78
N PRO A 54 -18.28 24.97 -9.34
CA PRO A 54 -18.94 24.12 -8.34
C PRO A 54 -19.19 22.69 -8.86
N ASN A 55 -19.14 22.47 -10.18
CA ASN A 55 -19.22 21.16 -10.81
C ASN A 55 -17.82 20.52 -11.00
N SER A 56 -16.77 21.11 -10.44
CA SER A 56 -15.43 20.54 -10.52
C SER A 56 -15.37 19.22 -9.75
N LEU A 57 -14.98 18.15 -10.44
CA LEU A 57 -14.75 16.86 -9.82
C LEU A 57 -13.43 16.93 -9.04
N THR A 58 -13.55 17.09 -7.72
CA THR A 58 -12.41 16.87 -6.82
C THR A 58 -12.15 15.38 -6.76
N LEU A 59 -11.27 14.89 -7.62
CA LEU A 59 -10.80 13.51 -7.53
C LEU A 59 -9.82 13.44 -6.36
N PRO A 60 -10.06 12.58 -5.36
CA PRO A 60 -9.04 12.39 -4.34
C PRO A 60 -7.81 11.78 -5.02
N LEU A 61 -6.72 12.55 -4.98
CA LEU A 61 -5.42 12.19 -5.56
C LEU A 61 -4.76 11.12 -4.69
N PHE A 62 -5.34 9.93 -4.65
CA PHE A 62 -4.66 8.79 -4.05
C PHE A 62 -3.70 8.18 -5.08
N THR A 63 -2.43 8.11 -4.69
CA THR A 63 -1.48 7.25 -5.40
C THR A 63 -1.77 5.80 -5.06
N TYR A 64 -1.26 4.88 -5.88
CA TYR A 64 -1.30 3.45 -5.57
C TYR A 64 -0.74 3.15 -4.17
N ASN A 65 0.37 3.82 -3.81
CA ASN A 65 1.01 3.65 -2.50
C ASN A 65 0.13 4.14 -1.35
N ASP A 66 -0.68 5.17 -1.56
CA ASP A 66 -1.60 5.66 -0.52
C ASP A 66 -2.70 4.63 -0.23
N VAL A 67 -3.30 4.08 -1.29
CA VAL A 67 -4.32 3.03 -1.16
C VAL A 67 -3.72 1.78 -0.53
N LYS A 68 -2.55 1.33 -1.00
CA LYS A 68 -1.83 0.18 -0.44
C LYS A 68 -1.59 0.35 1.06
N ARG A 69 -1.06 1.50 1.48
CA ARG A 69 -0.77 1.81 2.90
C ARG A 69 -2.03 1.79 3.76
N VAL A 70 -3.16 2.30 3.24
CA VAL A 70 -4.44 2.27 3.96
C VAL A 70 -4.90 0.84 4.17
N ILE A 71 -4.85 -0.01 3.13
CA ILE A 71 -5.24 -1.42 3.21
C ILE A 71 -4.35 -2.19 4.20
N GLU A 72 -3.03 -2.00 4.12
CA GLU A 72 -2.07 -2.64 5.05
C GLU A 72 -2.35 -2.23 6.49
N LYS A 73 -2.58 -0.95 6.75
CA LYS A 73 -2.90 -0.44 8.08
C LYS A 73 -4.20 -1.03 8.61
N ASP A 74 -5.26 -1.05 7.80
CA ASP A 74 -6.55 -1.58 8.21
C ASP A 74 -6.48 -3.08 8.47
N THR A 75 -5.76 -3.83 7.63
CA THR A 75 -5.52 -5.27 7.82
C THR A 75 -4.85 -5.53 9.18
N VAL A 76 -3.76 -4.80 9.50
CA VAL A 76 -3.08 -4.96 10.79
C VAL A 76 -4.00 -4.63 11.97
N LEU A 77 -4.86 -3.61 11.84
CA LEU A 77 -5.81 -3.24 12.89
C LEU A 77 -6.86 -4.34 13.12
N GLN A 78 -7.43 -4.91 12.06
CA GLN A 78 -8.39 -6.01 12.17
C GLN A 78 -7.73 -7.23 12.83
N CYS A 79 -6.53 -7.60 12.40
CA CYS A 79 -5.80 -8.71 13.01
C CYS A 79 -5.49 -8.45 14.49
N GLN A 80 -5.14 -7.20 14.85
CA GLN A 80 -4.88 -6.85 16.23
C GLN A 80 -6.15 -6.92 17.09
N LYS A 81 -7.30 -6.56 16.53
CA LYS A 81 -8.60 -6.67 17.19
C LYS A 81 -8.94 -8.14 17.48
N GLU A 82 -8.90 -8.98 16.45
CA GLU A 82 -9.12 -10.43 16.60
C GLU A 82 -8.12 -11.04 17.60
N TRP A 83 -6.85 -10.65 17.49
CA TRP A 83 -5.81 -11.09 18.41
C TRP A 83 -6.18 -10.76 19.84
N ASN A 84 -6.57 -9.52 20.14
CA ASN A 84 -6.94 -9.07 21.49
C ASN A 84 -8.13 -9.82 22.08
N GLU A 85 -9.04 -10.34 21.26
CA GLU A 85 -10.21 -11.12 21.69
C GLU A 85 -9.83 -12.58 22.02
N MET A 86 -8.67 -13.09 21.56
CA MET A 86 -8.22 -14.46 21.86
C MET A 86 -7.70 -14.62 23.30
N SER A 87 -8.08 -15.71 23.97
CA SER A 87 -7.62 -16.06 25.33
C SER A 87 -6.47 -17.08 25.36
N THR A 88 -5.64 -17.13 24.32
CA THR A 88 -4.54 -18.12 24.26
C THR A 88 -3.35 -17.73 25.12
N LYS A 89 -2.57 -18.74 25.59
CA LYS A 89 -1.33 -18.50 26.35
C LYS A 89 -0.32 -17.63 25.61
N LEU A 90 -0.31 -17.72 24.27
CA LEU A 90 0.54 -16.88 23.44
C LEU A 90 0.08 -15.42 23.42
N ASN A 91 -1.24 -15.13 23.40
CA ASN A 91 -1.74 -13.76 23.55
C ASN A 91 -1.35 -13.19 24.92
N GLU A 92 -1.47 -13.97 26.00
CA GLU A 92 -1.09 -13.49 27.34
C GLU A 92 0.33 -12.92 27.36
N VAL A 93 1.26 -13.60 26.69
CA VAL A 93 2.67 -13.20 26.61
C VAL A 93 2.93 -12.17 25.51
N LYS A 94 2.22 -12.25 24.38
CA LYS A 94 2.39 -11.39 23.21
C LYS A 94 1.11 -10.60 22.95
N LYS A 95 1.09 -9.33 23.32
CA LYS A 95 -0.09 -8.46 23.12
C LYS A 95 -0.20 -7.84 21.73
N SER A 96 0.83 -7.95 20.89
CA SER A 96 0.80 -7.40 19.52
C SER A 96 0.88 -8.49 18.44
N VAL A 97 0.17 -8.28 17.33
CA VAL A 97 0.32 -9.10 16.13
C VAL A 97 1.68 -8.90 15.44
N GLN A 98 2.34 -7.76 15.69
CA GLN A 98 3.63 -7.45 15.08
C GLN A 98 4.70 -8.49 15.40
N PRO A 99 5.58 -8.84 14.45
CA PRO A 99 6.70 -9.73 14.70
C PRO A 99 7.57 -9.23 15.86
N TYR A 100 8.15 -10.17 16.61
CA TYR A 100 9.22 -9.78 17.53
C TYR A 100 10.42 -9.30 16.73
N LEU A 101 11.00 -8.17 17.15
CA LEU A 101 12.24 -7.69 16.57
C LEU A 101 13.37 -8.61 17.00
N PHE A 102 13.91 -9.36 16.04
CA PHE A 102 15.14 -10.13 16.20
C PHE A 102 16.27 -9.44 15.44
N PRO A 103 17.52 -9.54 15.92
CA PRO A 103 18.68 -9.13 15.15
C PRO A 103 18.70 -9.83 13.78
N ALA A 104 19.13 -9.14 12.73
CA ALA A 104 19.11 -9.63 11.34
C ALA A 104 19.80 -11.00 11.14
N ASN A 105 20.77 -11.34 12.01
CA ASN A 105 21.52 -12.59 11.96
C ASN A 105 20.92 -13.72 12.82
N THR A 106 19.69 -13.55 13.32
CA THR A 106 19.04 -14.58 14.14
C THR A 106 18.47 -15.66 13.24
N THR A 107 18.89 -16.90 13.42
CA THR A 107 18.34 -18.00 12.64
C THR A 107 16.94 -18.36 13.13
N ARG A 108 16.07 -18.85 12.23
CA ARG A 108 14.71 -19.32 12.55
C ARG A 108 14.68 -20.33 13.72
N LYS A 109 15.75 -21.13 13.87
CA LYS A 109 15.91 -22.08 15.00
C LYS A 109 16.00 -21.32 16.34
N HIS A 110 16.79 -20.26 16.41
CA HIS A 110 16.93 -19.45 17.63
C HIS A 110 15.63 -18.69 17.95
N GLU A 111 14.99 -18.08 16.96
CA GLU A 111 13.69 -17.41 17.15
C GLU A 111 12.64 -18.37 17.70
N THR A 112 12.58 -19.60 17.17
CA THR A 112 11.66 -20.65 17.62
C THR A 112 11.95 -21.04 19.07
N SER A 113 13.24 -21.24 19.42
CA SER A 113 13.64 -21.54 20.80
C SER A 113 13.24 -20.43 21.76
N ILE A 114 13.52 -19.17 21.41
CA ILE A 114 13.16 -18.00 22.24
C ILE A 114 11.64 -17.89 22.40
N ASN A 115 10.88 -18.07 21.32
CA ASN A 115 9.42 -18.03 21.39
C ASN A 115 8.87 -19.15 22.28
N ARG A 116 9.39 -20.38 22.19
CA ARG A 116 9.02 -21.49 23.08
C ARG A 116 9.34 -21.19 24.55
N LEU A 117 10.50 -20.60 24.82
CA LEU A 117 10.85 -20.17 26.18
C LEU A 117 9.86 -19.13 26.72
N ARG A 118 9.48 -18.13 25.91
CA ARG A 118 8.53 -17.08 26.29
C ARG A 118 7.14 -17.63 26.68
N ILE A 119 6.65 -18.66 26.00
CA ILE A 119 5.38 -19.30 26.33
C ILE A 119 5.49 -20.36 27.44
N GLY A 120 6.67 -20.55 28.03
CA GLY A 120 6.88 -21.51 29.13
C GLY A 120 7.02 -22.96 28.65
N HIS A 121 7.27 -23.19 27.36
CA HIS A 121 7.60 -24.51 26.82
C HIS A 121 9.10 -24.77 26.92
N THR A 122 9.64 -24.62 28.13
CA THR A 122 10.98 -25.10 28.47
C THR A 122 10.96 -26.62 28.43
N LEU A 123 11.67 -27.21 27.47
CA LEU A 123 12.09 -28.59 27.58
C LEU A 123 12.91 -28.67 28.88
N SER A 124 12.34 -29.23 29.95
CA SER A 124 13.16 -29.86 30.98
C SER A 124 14.03 -30.87 30.24
N PHE A 125 15.34 -30.65 30.27
CA PHE A 125 16.33 -31.62 29.82
C PHE A 125 16.06 -32.92 30.59
N ASN A 126 15.40 -33.89 29.94
CA ASN A 126 15.47 -35.31 30.22
C ASN A 126 15.06 -36.03 28.93
N GLU A 127 16.03 -36.72 28.35
CA GLU A 127 16.12 -37.39 27.05
C GLU A 127 14.97 -38.38 26.70
N GLU A 128 13.94 -38.58 27.52
CA GLU A 128 13.12 -39.81 27.41
C GLU A 128 11.65 -39.66 27.01
N ARG A 129 11.14 -38.47 26.66
CA ARG A 129 9.74 -38.34 26.18
C ARG A 129 9.58 -37.34 25.04
N ARG A 130 10.07 -37.69 23.86
CA ARG A 130 9.62 -37.06 22.61
C ARG A 130 8.47 -37.91 22.03
N PRO A 131 7.19 -37.54 22.19
CA PRO A 131 6.15 -38.17 21.40
C PRO A 131 6.41 -37.87 19.92
N PRO A 132 6.43 -38.88 19.05
CA PRO A 132 6.51 -38.64 17.62
C PRO A 132 5.18 -37.98 17.22
N ASN A 133 5.28 -36.94 16.39
CA ASN A 133 4.15 -36.35 15.65
C ASN A 133 3.42 -35.13 16.27
N MET A 134 4.16 -34.08 16.64
CA MET A 134 3.59 -32.73 16.74
C MET A 134 4.04 -31.85 15.56
N LEU A 135 3.74 -32.32 14.34
CA LEU A 135 3.76 -31.52 13.11
C LEU A 135 2.36 -30.95 12.88
N LEU A 136 1.83 -30.17 13.82
CA LEU A 136 0.58 -29.43 13.61
C LEU A 136 0.78 -27.97 14.00
N SER A 137 0.96 -27.18 12.94
CA SER A 137 0.60 -25.77 12.79
C SER A 137 0.79 -24.85 14.01
N TRP A 138 2.02 -24.41 14.23
CA TRP A 138 2.24 -23.08 14.83
C TRP A 138 2.30 -22.06 13.70
N SER A 139 1.24 -22.03 12.89
CA SER A 139 1.03 -20.95 11.93
C SER A 139 0.58 -19.76 12.76
N THR A 140 1.40 -18.71 12.78
CA THR A 140 0.88 -17.35 12.98
C THR A 140 -0.38 -17.18 12.13
N PRO A 141 -1.44 -16.51 12.62
CA PRO A 141 -2.59 -16.20 11.81
C PRO A 141 -2.13 -15.69 10.44
N HIS A 142 -2.78 -16.18 9.39
CA HIS A 142 -2.36 -16.11 7.98
C HIS A 142 -2.25 -14.67 7.42
N CYS A 143 -2.34 -13.66 8.27
CA CYS A 143 -2.53 -12.27 7.93
C CYS A 143 -1.25 -11.51 7.60
N LEU A 144 -0.05 -12.07 7.88
CA LEU A 144 1.23 -11.37 7.66
C LEU A 144 2.04 -11.90 6.46
N ASN A 145 1.55 -12.91 5.74
CA ASN A 145 2.25 -13.44 4.56
C ASN A 145 1.64 -12.89 3.26
N SER A 146 1.79 -11.59 3.03
CA SER A 146 1.57 -10.96 1.73
C SER A 146 2.53 -9.79 1.57
N SER A 147 3.82 -10.09 1.58
CA SER A 147 4.89 -9.14 1.24
C SER A 147 6.09 -9.93 0.74
N HIS A 148 6.00 -10.38 -0.51
CA HIS A 148 7.14 -10.58 -1.40
C HIS A 148 6.69 -10.33 -2.83
#